data_AF-A0A1X7UMG1-F1
#
_entry.id   AF-A0A1X7UMG1-F1
#
_cell.length_a   1.000
_cell.length_b   1.000
_cell.length_c   1.000
_cell.angle_alpha   90.00
_cell.angle_beta   90.00
_cell.angle_gamma   90.00
#
_symmetry.space_group_name_H-M   'P 1'
#
loop_
_entity.id
_entity.type
_entity.pdbx_description
1 polymer ?
#
loop_
_entity_poly.entity_id
_entity_poly.type
_entity_poly.pdbx_seq_one_letter_code
_entity_poly.pdbx_strand_id
1 'polypeptide(L)' 'MCGAPQHHILPWIENVPVVGINRPKEVSSFIQDRITCHMPGSNTSPDLNCLVTKYQMH' A
#
# COMPACT_ATOMS: atom_id res chain seq x y z
N MET A 1 -23.10 1.87 -14.15
CA MET A 1 -22.08 1.33 -13.22
C MET A 1 -21.16 2.50 -12.89
N CYS A 2 -21.28 3.11 -11.72
CA CYS A 2 -20.29 4.10 -11.29
C CYS A 2 -19.09 3.34 -10.76
N GLY A 3 -17.92 3.52 -11.37
CA GLY A 3 -16.67 2.94 -10.86
C GLY A 3 -16.38 3.46 -9.45
N ALA A 4 -15.67 2.66 -8.65
CA ALA A 4 -15.22 3.09 -7.33
C ALA A 4 -14.28 4.33 -7.44
N PRO A 5 -14.27 5.24 -6.46
CA PRO A 5 -13.38 6.39 -6.46
C PRO A 5 -11.90 5.95 -6.52
N GLN A 6 -11.20 6.31 -7.59
CA GLN A 6 -9.76 6.06 -7.72
C GLN A 6 -8.99 7.33 -7.33
N HIS A 7 -8.08 7.20 -6.37
CA HIS A 7 -7.19 8.28 -5.94
C HIS A 7 -5.76 7.97 -6.40
N HIS A 8 -5.12 8.92 -7.08
CA HIS A 8 -3.69 8.84 -7.39
C HIS A 8 -2.89 9.61 -6.34
N ILE A 9 -1.88 8.97 -5.76
CA ILE A 9 -1.03 9.57 -4.72
C ILE A 9 0.44 9.30 -5.06
N LEU A 10 1.30 10.29 -4.85
CA LEU A 10 2.75 10.20 -4.95
C LEU A 10 3.37 10.39 -3.56
N PRO A 11 3.71 9.30 -2.84
CA PRO A 11 4.37 9.39 -1.53
C PRO A 11 5.89 9.47 -1.66
N TRP A 12 6.52 10.31 -0.84
CA TRP A 12 7.97 10.26 -0.59
C TRP A 12 8.22 9.42 0.66
N ILE A 13 9.00 8.35 0.52
CA ILE A 13 9.34 7.46 1.62
C ILE A 13 10.87 7.46 1.76
N GLU A 14 11.33 7.73 2.97
CA GLU A 14 12.76 7.73 3.27
C GLU A 14 13.35 6.32 3.04
N ASN A 15 14.55 6.26 2.44
CA ASN A 15 15.32 5.02 2.23
C ASN A 15 14.61 3.95 1.37
N VAL A 16 13.69 4.34 0.49
CA VAL A 16 13.08 3.43 -0.48
C VAL A 16 14.04 3.09 -1.63
N PRO A 17 14.08 1.82 -2.10
CA PRO A 17 14.86 1.46 -3.28
C PRO A 17 14.28 2.13 -4.53
N VAL A 18 15.16 2.67 -5.38
CA VAL A 18 14.78 3.45 -6.56
C VAL A 18 14.97 2.62 -7.84
N VAL A 19 13.95 2.61 -8.69
CA VAL A 19 13.99 1.95 -10.01
C VAL A 19 15.12 2.54 -10.86
N GLY A 20 15.95 1.69 -11.46
CA GLY A 20 17.09 2.10 -12.28
C GLY A 20 18.34 2.47 -11.48
N ILE A 21 18.26 2.56 -10.15
CA ILE A 21 19.40 2.75 -9.24
C ILE A 21 19.68 1.45 -8.48
N ASN A 22 18.67 0.92 -7.78
CA ASN A 22 18.74 -0.32 -7.02
C ASN A 22 18.49 -1.55 -7.89
N ARG A 23 18.90 -2.72 -7.39
CA ARG A 23 18.68 -3.99 -8.11
C ARG A 23 17.18 -4.26 -8.23
N PRO A 24 16.70 -4.84 -9.35
CA PRO A 24 15.29 -5.18 -9.53
C PRO A 24 14.72 -6.01 -8.37
N LYS A 25 15.52 -6.94 -7.82
CA LYS A 25 15.12 -7.76 -6.68
C LYS A 25 14.87 -6.95 -5.41
N GLU A 26 15.69 -5.93 -5.13
CA GLU A 26 15.52 -5.06 -3.95
C GLU A 26 14.22 -4.25 -4.06
N VAL A 27 13.95 -3.68 -5.24
CA VAL A 27 12.72 -2.96 -5.52
C VAL A 27 11.50 -3.87 -5.40
N SER A 28 11.52 -5.03 -6.08
CA SER A 28 10.40 -5.97 -6.06
C SER A 28 10.12 -6.50 -4.66
N SER A 29 11.16 -6.84 -3.89
CA SER A 29 11.00 -7.29 -2.49
C SER A 29 10.41 -6.21 -1.60
N PHE A 30 10.85 -4.94 -1.74
CA PHE A 30 10.28 -3.83 -0.96
C PHE A 30 8.79 -3.63 -1.26
N ILE A 31 8.41 -3.64 -2.54
CA ILE A 31 7.02 -3.51 -2.96
C ILE A 31 6.20 -4.65 -2.37
N GLN A 32 6.67 -5.89 -2.49
CA GLN A 32 5.90 -7.06 -2.04
C GLN A 32 5.76 -7.15 -0.52
N ASP A 33 6.74 -6.64 0.22
CA ASP A 33 6.71 -6.60 1.69
C ASP A 33 5.72 -5.55 2.23
N ARG A 34 5.59 -4.40 1.56
CA ARG A 34 4.90 -3.23 2.12
C ARG A 34 3.63 -2.82 1.40
N ILE A 35 3.51 -3.13 0.11
CA ILE A 35 2.34 -2.80 -0.71
C ILE A 35 1.52 -4.08 -0.84
N THR A 36 0.32 -4.06 -0.27
CA THR A 36 -0.58 -5.22 -0.28
C THR A 36 -2.02 -4.81 -0.48
N CYS A 37 -2.79 -5.68 -1.13
CA CYS A 37 -4.24 -5.58 -1.21
C CYS A 37 -4.94 -6.35 -0.08
N HIS A 38 -4.19 -7.02 0.81
CA HIS A 38 -4.77 -7.74 1.93
C HIS A 38 -5.39 -6.77 2.94
N MET A 39 -6.54 -7.15 3.51
CA MET A 39 -7.16 -6.39 4.59
C MET A 39 -6.19 -6.32 5.79
N PRO A 40 -5.93 -5.12 6.34
CA PRO A 40 -5.08 -4.98 7.52
C PRO A 40 -5.68 -5.79 8.69
N GLY A 41 -4.85 -6.42 9.50
CA GLY A 41 -5.34 -7.17 10.66
C GLY A 41 -5.93 -6.24 11.73
N SER A 42 -7.09 -6.58 12.29
CA SER A 42 -7.74 -5.81 13.36
C SER A 42 -6.91 -5.74 14.64
N ASN A 43 -6.12 -6.79 14.92
CA ASN A 43 -5.27 -6.85 16.11
C ASN A 43 -3.85 -6.30 15.88
N THR A 44 -3.36 -6.30 14.63
CA THR A 44 -1.99 -5.87 14.30
C THR A 44 -1.91 -4.40 13.92
N SER A 45 -2.96 -3.86 13.32
CA SER A 45 -3.02 -2.52 12.76
C SER A 45 -4.46 -1.98 12.84
N PRO A 46 -5.00 -1.78 14.06
CA PRO A 46 -6.41 -1.50 14.30
C PRO A 46 -6.89 -0.23 13.59
N ASP A 47 -6.10 0.84 13.62
CA ASP A 47 -6.47 2.11 12.99
C ASP A 47 -6.55 1.99 11.46
N LEU A 48 -5.56 1.32 10.86
CA LEU A 48 -5.55 1.10 9.41
C LEU A 48 -6.69 0.16 8.99
N ASN A 49 -6.96 -0.89 9.78
CA ASN A 49 -8.11 -1.76 9.56
C ASN A 49 -9.43 -0.98 9.60
N CYS A 50 -9.60 -0.08 10.59
CA CYS A 50 -10.77 0.78 10.72
C CYS A 50 -10.94 1.70 9.50
N LEU A 51 -9.87 2.39 9.08
CA LEU A 51 -9.90 3.29 7.93
C LEU A 51 -10.23 2.55 6.63
N VAL A 52 -9.54 1.43 6.37
CA VAL A 52 -9.77 0.62 5.17
C VAL A 52 -11.19 0.07 5.15
N THR A 53 -11.67 -0.48 6.27
CA THR A 53 -13.05 -0.97 6.38
C THR A 53 -14.06 0.14 6.12
N LYS A 54 -13.84 1.34 6.66
CA LYS A 54 -14.76 2.47 6.50
C LYS A 54 -14.84 3.00 5.06
N TYR A 55 -13.72 3.04 4.34
CA TYR A 55 -13.65 3.74 3.05
C TYR A 55 -13.55 2.81 1.83
N GLN A 56 -13.12 1.55 1.99
CA GLN A 56 -12.95 0.60 0.88
C GLN A 56 -13.99 -0.53 0.88
N MET A 57 -14.53 -0.92 2.04
CA MET A 57 -15.63 -1.88 2.08
C MET A 57 -16.94 -1.11 1.83
N HIS A 58 -17.48 -1.24 0.61
CA HIS A 58 -18.79 -0.71 0.24
C HIS A 58 -19.93 -1.46 0.95
#